data_AF-A0AA40J858-F1
#
_entry.id   AF-A0AA40J858-F1
#
_cell.length_a   1.000
_cell.length_b   1.000
_cell.length_c   1.000
_cell.angle_alpha   90.00
_cell.angle_beta   90.00
_cell.angle_gamma   90.00
#
_symmetry.space_group_name_H-M   'P 1'
#
loop_
_entity.id
_entity.type
_entity.pdbx_description
1 polymer ?
#
loop_
_entity_poly.entity_id
_entity_poly.type
_entity_poly.pdbx_seq_one_letter_code
_entity_poly.pdbx_strand_id
1 'polypeptide(L)' 'MLDNLLEVAMHESRGTWLEFVVAKLQRCKGKWRHIADATGIPYDTLTKIALSRVSDPRVSNVQLLHDYFLASETSDAQ' A
#
# COMPACT_ATOMS: atom_id res chain seq x y z
N MET A 1 -16.00 22.41 19.28
CA MET A 1 -14.82 22.66 18.41
C MET A 1 -13.80 21.52 18.54
N LEU A 2 -14.24 20.26 18.52
CA LEU A 2 -13.36 19.09 18.43
C LEU A 2 -14.04 17.94 17.65
N ASP A 3 -14.97 18.25 16.73
CA ASP A 3 -15.76 17.24 16.01
C ASP A 3 -15.42 17.14 14.51
N ASN A 4 -14.35 17.81 14.06
CA ASN A 4 -13.95 17.84 12.64
C ASN A 4 -12.63 17.09 12.36
N LEU A 5 -12.09 16.34 13.33
CA LEU A 5 -10.84 15.59 13.14
C LEU A 5 -11.06 14.08 12.91
N LEU A 6 -12.28 13.59 13.15
CA LEU A 6 -12.67 12.20 12.91
C LEU A 6 -13.47 12.01 11.61
N GLU A 7 -13.89 13.08 10.94
CA GLU A 7 -14.72 13.00 9.72
C GLU A 7 -13.93 12.58 8.46
N VAL A 8 -12.59 12.51 8.55
CA VAL A 8 -11.76 11.87 7.50
C VAL A 8 -11.72 10.35 7.66
N ALA A 9 -12.22 9.82 8.78
CA ALA A 9 -12.47 8.40 8.92
C ALA A 9 -13.75 8.05 8.16
N MET A 10 -13.63 7.24 7.11
CA MET A 10 -14.73 6.61 6.36
C MET A 10 -15.28 7.37 5.14
N HIS A 11 -14.41 7.78 4.20
CA HIS A 11 -14.87 7.77 2.81
C HIS A 11 -15.03 6.31 2.35
N GLU A 12 -16.28 5.96 2.16
CA GLU A 12 -16.83 4.63 1.86
C GLU A 12 -16.18 3.98 0.61
N SER A 13 -15.26 3.06 0.88
CA SER A 13 -15.19 1.70 0.31
C SER A 13 -15.14 1.48 -1.21
N ARG A 14 -14.43 2.33 -1.95
CA ARG A 14 -13.64 1.90 -3.14
C ARG A 14 -12.34 2.69 -3.24
N GLY A 15 -11.43 2.43 -2.30
CA GLY A 15 -10.07 2.97 -2.43
C GLY A 15 -9.46 2.53 -3.76
N THR A 16 -8.80 3.45 -4.45
CA THR A 16 -7.99 3.15 -5.62
C THR A 16 -6.94 2.08 -5.29
N TRP A 17 -6.46 1.34 -6.29
CA TRP A 17 -5.38 0.37 -6.07
C TRP A 17 -4.15 0.98 -5.40
N LEU A 18 -3.86 2.26 -5.69
CA LEU A 18 -2.79 2.98 -5.03
C LEU A 18 -3.06 3.15 -3.53
N GLU A 19 -4.26 3.55 -3.13
CA GLU A 19 -4.63 3.69 -1.72
C GLU A 19 -4.57 2.35 -0.98
N PHE A 20 -5.02 1.26 -1.60
CA PHE A 20 -4.87 -0.09 -1.05
C PHE A 20 -3.40 -0.45 -0.81
N VAL A 21 -2.56 -0.26 -1.84
CA VAL A 21 -1.12 -0.54 -1.77
C VAL A 21 -0.45 0.30 -0.69
N VAL A 22 -0.76 1.60 -0.61
CA VAL A 22 -0.21 2.49 0.42
C VAL A 22 -0.60 2.01 1.81
N ALA A 23 -1.88 1.68 2.03
CA ALA A 23 -2.35 1.18 3.32
C ALA A 23 -1.64 -0.12 3.73
N LYS A 24 -1.46 -1.05 2.78
CA LYS A 24 -0.73 -2.30 3.02
C LYS A 24 0.75 -2.07 3.33
N LEU A 25 1.43 -1.23 2.56
CA LEU A 25 2.81 -0.86 2.83
C LEU A 25 2.97 -0.22 4.22
N GLN A 26 2.04 0.65 4.63
CA GLN A 26 2.06 1.25 5.97
C GLN A 26 1.90 0.20 7.08
N ARG A 27 1.03 -0.81 6.90
CA ARG A 27 0.88 -1.92 7.85
C ARG A 27 2.10 -2.84 7.90
N CYS A 28 2.83 -2.97 6.80
CA CYS A 28 4.01 -3.82 6.68
C CYS A 28 5.34 -3.07 6.92
N LYS A 29 5.33 -1.95 7.65
CA LYS A 29 6.58 -1.27 8.07
C LYS A 29 7.55 -2.25 8.72
N GLY A 30 8.83 -2.12 8.38
CA GLY A 30 9.88 -3.06 8.80
C GLY A 30 10.01 -4.31 7.91
N LYS A 31 9.00 -4.67 7.10
CA LYS A 31 9.05 -5.80 6.16
C LYS A 31 9.35 -5.41 4.72
N TRP A 32 9.54 -4.12 4.43
CA TRP A 32 9.68 -3.62 3.05
C TRP A 32 10.86 -4.21 2.28
N ARG A 33 11.95 -4.59 2.96
CA ARG A 33 13.08 -5.28 2.30
C ARG A 33 12.63 -6.60 1.70
N HIS A 34 11.91 -7.41 2.46
CA HIS A 34 11.37 -8.68 1.99
C HIS A 34 10.35 -8.49 0.85
N ILE A 35 9.49 -7.47 0.94
CA ILE A 35 8.53 -7.16 -0.12
C ILE A 35 9.25 -6.74 -1.41
N ALA A 36 10.34 -5.97 -1.30
CA ALA A 36 11.16 -5.59 -2.45
C ALA A 36 11.76 -6.84 -3.13
N ASP A 37 12.30 -7.77 -2.35
CA ASP A 37 12.86 -9.02 -2.86
C ASP A 37 11.78 -9.89 -3.54
N ALA A 38 10.58 -9.98 -2.96
CA ALA A 38 9.48 -10.79 -3.49
C ALA A 38 8.84 -10.21 -4.75
N THR A 39 8.77 -8.89 -4.87
CA THR A 39 8.11 -8.20 -5.99
C THR A 39 9.07 -7.76 -7.10
N GLY A 40 10.37 -7.75 -6.82
CA GLY A 40 11.39 -7.16 -7.69
C GLY A 40 11.36 -5.63 -7.75
N ILE A 41 10.47 -4.96 -6.99
CA ILE A 41 10.38 -3.50 -6.95
C ILE A 41 11.44 -2.96 -5.99
N PRO A 42 12.26 -1.97 -6.39
CA PRO A 42 13.30 -1.43 -5.52
C PRO A 42 12.74 -0.89 -4.19
N TYR A 43 13.45 -1.15 -3.09
CA TYR A 43 13.07 -0.68 -1.74
C TYR A 43 12.80 0.83 -1.67
N ASP A 44 13.60 1.63 -2.37
CA ASP A 44 13.41 3.08 -2.47
C ASP A 44 12.08 3.45 -3.13
N THR A 45 11.64 2.68 -4.12
CA THR A 45 10.34 2.85 -4.78
C THR A 45 9.20 2.53 -3.81
N LEU A 46 9.30 1.43 -3.04
CA LEU A 46 8.31 1.11 -2.01
C LEU A 46 8.21 2.22 -0.96
N THR A 47 9.35 2.74 -0.51
CA THR A 47 9.41 3.83 0.46
C THR A 47 8.76 5.10 -0.08
N LYS A 48 9.05 5.45 -1.34
CA LYS A 48 8.46 6.62 -2.00
C LYS A 48 6.95 6.52 -2.17
N ILE A 49 6.45 5.34 -2.56
CA ILE A 49 5.00 5.09 -2.69
C ILE A 49 4.34 5.14 -1.32
N ALA A 50 4.89 4.43 -0.32
CA ALA A 50 4.34 4.40 1.03
C ALA A 50 4.26 5.79 1.67
N LEU A 51 5.27 6.64 1.43
CA LEU A 51 5.32 8.00 1.95
C LEU A 51 4.64 9.04 1.05
N SER A 52 3.94 8.61 -0.02
CA SER A 52 3.31 9.48 -1.02
C SER A 52 4.25 10.55 -1.59
N ARG A 53 5.55 10.25 -1.69
CA ARG A 53 6.59 11.15 -2.23
C ARG A 53 6.68 11.10 -3.75
N VAL A 54 5.92 10.21 -4.39
CA VAL A 54 5.77 10.12 -5.83
C VAL A 54 4.31 10.40 -6.15
N SER A 55 4.06 11.48 -6.89
CA SER A 55 2.72 11.93 -7.25
C SER A 55 2.05 11.02 -8.29
N ASP A 56 2.84 10.38 -9.15
CA ASP A 56 2.34 9.47 -10.20
C ASP A 56 3.22 8.22 -10.28
N PRO A 57 2.96 7.21 -9.42
CA PRO A 57 3.70 5.96 -9.46
C PRO A 57 3.30 5.15 -10.70
N ARG A 58 4.28 4.51 -11.33
CA ARG A 58 4.03 3.64 -12.49
C ARG A 58 2.97 2.59 -12.14
N VAL A 59 1.93 2.51 -12.97
CA VAL A 59 0.82 1.55 -12.81
C VAL A 59 1.31 0.11 -12.67
N SER A 60 2.36 -0.28 -13.40
CA SER A 60 2.96 -1.62 -13.31
C SER A 60 3.44 -1.97 -11.90
N ASN A 61 4.00 -1.00 -11.17
CA ASN A 61 4.48 -1.23 -9.81
C ASN A 61 3.31 -1.32 -8.83
N VAL A 62 2.27 -0.51 -9.04
CA VAL A 62 1.05 -0.55 -8.21
C VAL A 62 0.34 -1.89 -8.39
N GLN A 63 0.21 -2.39 -9.62
CA GLN A 63 -0.36 -3.71 -9.91
C GLN A 63 0.41 -4.84 -9.22
N LEU A 64 1.73 -4.91 -9.40
CA LEU A 64 2.55 -5.97 -8.80
C LEU A 64 2.43 -6.01 -7.27
N LEU A 65 2.38 -4.83 -6.63
CA LEU A 65 2.17 -4.74 -5.18
C LEU A 65 0.78 -5.16 -4.77
N HIS A 66 -0.24 -4.74 -5.53
CA HIS A 66 -1.62 -5.13 -5.28
C HIS A 66 -1.77 -6.66 -5.35
N ASP A 67 -1.24 -7.29 -6.40
CA ASP A 67 -1.30 -8.74 -6.60
C ASP A 67 -0.56 -9.50 -5.49
N TYR A 68 0.63 -9.02 -5.10
CA TYR A 68 1.40 -9.59 -3.98
C TYR A 68 0.59 -9.58 -2.67
N PHE A 69 -0.09 -8.47 -2.37
CA PHE A 69 -0.88 -8.36 -1.14
C PHE A 69 -2.17 -9.19 -1.18
N LEU A 70 -2.84 -9.32 -2.32
CA LEU A 70 -4.00 -10.22 -2.46
C LEU A 70 -3.61 -11.70 -2.31
N ALA A 71 -2.48 -12.11 -2.90
CA ALA A 71 -1.97 -13.47 -2.73
C ALA A 71 -1.61 -13.78 -1.27
N SER A 72 -1.09 -12.78 -0.55
CA SER A 72 -0.75 -12.91 0.88
C SER A 72 -2.01 -13.07 1.75
N GLU A 73 -3.10 -12.34 1.46
CA GLU A 73 -4.37 -12.48 2.20
C GLU A 73 -5.02 -13.86 2.01
N THR A 74 -4.85 -14.46 0.84
CA THR A 74 -5.38 -15.81 0.55
C THR A 74 -4.64 -16.88 1.36
N SER A 75 -3.36 -16.65 1.71
CA SER A 75 -2.58 -17.59 2.52
C SER A 75 -2.80 -17.44 4.03
N ASP A 76 -3.19 -16.25 4.52
CA ASP A 76 -3.47 -16.01 5.94
C ASP A 76 -4.92 -16.42 6.33
N ALA A 77 -5.78 -16.71 5.36
CA ALA A 77 -7.19 -17.07 5.56
C ALA A 77 -7.45 -18.59 5.62
N GLN A 78 -6.40 -19.43 5.71
CA GLN A 78 -6.50 -20.89 5.71
C GLN A 78 -5.85 -21.54 6.93
#